data_AF-A0A2K8MB25-F1
#
_entry.id   AF-A0A2K8MB25-F1
#
_cell.length_a   1.000
_cell.length_b   1.000
_cell.length_c   1.000
_cell.angle_alpha   90.00
_cell.angle_beta   90.00
_cell.angle_gamma   90.00
#
_symmetry.space_group_name_H-M   'P 1'
#
loop_
_entity.id
_entity.type
_entity.pdbx_description
1 polymer ?
#
loop_
_entity_poly.entity_id
_entity_poly.type
_entity_poly.pdbx_seq_one_letter_code
_entity_poly.pdbx_strand_id
1 'polypeptide(L)'
;MPDLPRAQYLRRRLSPPSLRVRRRLRSPLGMVRGHTPAVRSSAQPPRGAARRDPVAARGARQPFGGHRRRSGMTAPRLDLPVGAMPDANRIYQAAEVLDWNGASGAQIHRDYVLFLADQLGVALAQVPKPVADRLRGALDTLPDQNWLRLVTAPRITYRLLWPSRHSAADIADALGAALAVEKARANAGAATDKAFSPPPQTLWSAVGDGWLGPDGGFVAGPALPGLPPLDFFSPHALAIDIDGEIDEVDVPRSPYPSAETRQILSLLSDVRERLVTTNPRIAGFVEAFTKSLVLQQDPQAPDLFSTGSSAQYVGRSVMGNPHLSKVDSALLAEGLVHEAIHSLLYMSERLEPWVNNEEVYGPELRTRSEWTGNPLPLRSYLQACFVWYGLAMFWAQAFARGTFEAERARARLEQALRGFLKGHVLDQVRPFAEHINSEVLDTIDTLQGRVRDAL
;
A
#
# COMPACT_ATOMS: atom_id res chain seq x y z
N MET A 1 6.39 -3.75 -20.52
CA MET A 1 5.98 -2.32 -20.58
C MET A 1 6.57 -1.73 -21.85
N PRO A 2 5.81 -1.02 -22.70
CA PRO A 2 6.39 -0.33 -23.84
C PRO A 2 7.18 0.89 -23.37
N ASP A 3 8.27 1.19 -24.09
CA ASP A 3 9.31 2.17 -23.76
C ASP A 3 8.77 3.57 -23.41
N LEU A 4 9.13 4.07 -22.22
CA LEU A 4 8.96 5.47 -21.85
C LEU A 4 10.25 6.23 -22.24
N PRO A 5 10.23 7.24 -23.14
CA PRO A 5 11.44 7.97 -23.52
C PRO A 5 11.90 8.93 -22.39
N ARG A 6 12.68 8.39 -21.46
CA ARG A 6 13.25 9.08 -20.29
C ARG A 6 13.99 10.38 -20.61
N ALA A 7 14.75 10.41 -21.70
CA ALA A 7 15.64 11.53 -22.03
C ALA A 7 14.92 12.81 -22.48
N GLN A 8 13.71 12.72 -23.06
CA GLN A 8 12.91 13.90 -23.41
C GLN A 8 12.15 14.47 -22.21
N TYR A 9 11.78 13.63 -21.25
CA TYR A 9 10.97 14.04 -20.10
C TYR A 9 11.77 14.85 -19.08
N LEU A 10 12.91 14.32 -18.61
CA LEU A 10 13.77 15.01 -17.64
C LEU A 10 14.29 16.34 -18.17
N ARG A 11 14.61 16.44 -19.47
CA ARG A 11 15.10 17.68 -20.10
C ARG A 11 14.04 18.78 -20.23
N ARG A 12 12.75 18.45 -20.40
CA ARG A 12 11.70 19.45 -20.63
C ARG A 12 11.09 20.04 -19.35
N ARG A 13 11.08 19.32 -18.22
CA ARG A 13 10.38 19.77 -16.99
C ARG A 13 11.27 20.07 -15.78
N LEU A 14 12.55 19.68 -15.79
CA LEU A 14 13.50 20.04 -14.73
C LEU A 14 14.12 21.44 -14.88
N SER A 15 13.68 22.22 -15.87
CA SER A 15 13.95 23.65 -15.95
C SER A 15 13.03 24.39 -14.96
N PRO A 16 13.54 25.34 -14.15
CA PRO A 16 12.78 25.94 -13.07
C PRO A 16 11.50 26.64 -13.60
N PRO A 17 10.31 26.37 -13.03
CA PRO A 17 9.13 27.14 -13.36
C PRO A 17 9.27 28.57 -12.83
N SER A 18 8.89 29.55 -13.63
CA SER A 18 8.78 30.94 -13.19
C SER A 18 7.68 31.05 -12.13
N LEU A 19 8.09 31.19 -10.86
CA LEU A 19 7.20 31.36 -9.71
C LEU A 19 6.37 32.65 -9.84
N ARG A 20 5.08 32.52 -10.20
CA ARG A 20 4.07 33.56 -9.91
C ARG A 20 3.35 33.21 -8.62
N VAL A 21 3.83 33.78 -7.51
CA VAL A 21 3.20 33.68 -6.19
C VAL A 21 1.96 34.59 -6.15
N ARG A 22 0.76 34.00 -6.05
CA ARG A 22 -0.46 34.74 -5.66
C ARG A 22 -0.58 34.72 -4.13
N ARG A 23 -0.28 35.87 -3.51
CA ARG A 23 -0.54 36.16 -2.10
C ARG A 23 -2.06 36.24 -1.86
N ARG A 24 -2.63 35.37 -1.02
CA ARG A 24 -3.94 35.58 -0.39
C ARG A 24 -3.73 36.04 1.05
N LEU A 25 -4.26 37.22 1.35
CA LEU A 25 -4.32 37.83 2.68
C LEU A 25 -5.36 37.07 3.54
N ARG A 26 -4.99 36.70 4.77
CA ARG A 26 -5.93 36.32 5.84
C ARG A 26 -6.03 37.47 6.84
N SER A 27 -7.25 37.84 7.22
CA SER A 27 -7.53 38.69 8.38
C SER A 27 -8.03 37.84 9.55
N PRO A 28 -7.78 38.22 10.82
CA PRO A 28 -8.08 37.41 12.00
C PRO A 28 -9.26 37.97 12.81
N LEU A 29 -10.17 37.11 13.28
CA LEU A 29 -11.17 37.35 14.34
C LEU A 29 -11.65 35.95 14.78
N GLY A 30 -11.89 35.59 16.04
CA GLY A 30 -11.81 36.25 17.34
C GLY A 30 -12.14 35.19 18.41
N MET A 31 -11.54 35.32 19.60
CA MET A 31 -11.77 34.47 20.77
C MET A 31 -13.20 34.62 21.31
N VAL A 32 -13.81 33.51 21.74
CA VAL A 32 -14.84 33.52 22.79
C VAL A 32 -14.61 32.36 23.75
N ARG A 33 -14.46 32.69 25.04
CA ARG A 33 -14.43 31.78 26.19
C ARG A 33 -15.87 31.48 26.64
N GLY A 34 -16.13 30.24 27.04
CA GLY A 34 -17.34 29.86 27.76
C GLY A 34 -17.06 28.74 28.77
N HIS A 35 -17.20 29.06 30.05
CA HIS A 35 -17.17 28.14 31.20
C HIS A 35 -18.43 27.28 31.28
N THR A 36 -18.33 26.03 31.77
CA THR A 36 -19.18 25.44 32.84
C THR A 36 -18.70 24.00 33.24
N PRO A 37 -19.18 23.38 34.35
CA PRO A 37 -18.31 22.78 35.36
C PRO A 37 -18.42 21.25 35.50
N ALA A 38 -17.64 20.74 36.45
CA ALA A 38 -17.53 19.34 36.87
C ALA A 38 -18.81 18.74 37.45
N VAL A 39 -19.06 17.45 37.15
CA VAL A 39 -19.93 16.55 37.91
C VAL A 39 -19.27 15.17 38.03
N ARG A 40 -19.40 14.60 39.24
CA ARG A 40 -18.80 13.37 39.76
C ARG A 40 -19.47 12.08 39.26
N SER A 41 -18.63 11.05 39.11
CA SER A 41 -18.76 9.63 39.56
C SER A 41 -20.15 8.99 39.73
N SER A 42 -20.36 7.84 39.08
CA SER A 42 -20.97 6.66 39.71
C SER A 42 -20.62 5.35 38.99
N ALA A 43 -20.48 4.30 39.78
CA ALA A 43 -19.98 2.95 39.51
C ALA A 43 -20.78 2.09 38.50
N GLN A 44 -20.08 1.09 37.92
CA GLN A 44 -20.65 -0.07 37.23
C GLN A 44 -20.49 -1.34 38.09
N PRO A 45 -21.48 -2.26 38.09
CA PRO A 45 -21.30 -3.63 38.58
C PRO A 45 -20.93 -4.60 37.43
N PRO A 46 -20.45 -5.83 37.74
CA PRO A 46 -19.70 -6.65 36.80
C PRO A 46 -20.59 -7.54 35.92
N ARG A 47 -20.15 -7.79 34.68
CA ARG A 47 -20.76 -8.75 33.76
C ARG A 47 -20.20 -10.16 33.98
N GLY A 48 -21.12 -11.11 34.12
CA GLY A 48 -20.87 -12.54 34.17
C GLY A 48 -20.54 -13.17 32.83
N ALA A 49 -20.16 -14.44 32.93
CA ALA A 49 -19.58 -15.30 31.93
C ALA A 49 -20.47 -15.62 30.71
N ALA A 50 -19.83 -15.77 29.55
CA ALA A 50 -20.31 -16.57 28.42
C ALA A 50 -19.09 -17.28 27.81
N ARG A 51 -19.02 -18.61 27.95
CA ARG A 51 -19.39 -19.62 26.95
C ARG A 51 -18.58 -19.54 25.66
N ARG A 52 -17.84 -20.63 25.43
CA ARG A 52 -16.97 -20.93 24.29
C ARG A 52 -17.82 -21.38 23.11
N ASP A 53 -17.51 -20.86 21.93
CA ASP A 53 -17.94 -21.38 20.62
C ASP A 53 -16.76 -21.29 19.63
N PRO A 54 -16.75 -22.13 18.57
CA PRO A 54 -15.54 -22.65 17.96
C PRO A 54 -14.92 -21.77 16.86
N VAL A 55 -13.68 -22.13 16.54
CA VAL A 55 -12.70 -21.44 15.71
C VAL A 55 -13.20 -21.19 14.29
N ALA A 56 -13.67 -19.97 14.03
CA ALA A 56 -13.73 -19.40 12.69
C ALA A 56 -12.39 -18.71 12.39
N ALA A 57 -11.77 -19.05 11.26
CA ALA A 57 -10.60 -18.37 10.74
C ALA A 57 -10.93 -16.88 10.52
N ARG A 58 -10.52 -16.03 11.45
CA ARG A 58 -10.62 -14.57 11.34
C ARG A 58 -9.74 -14.14 10.16
N GLY A 59 -10.37 -13.79 9.05
CA GLY A 59 -9.72 -13.07 7.96
C GLY A 59 -9.08 -11.79 8.48
N ALA A 60 -7.99 -11.40 7.82
CA ALA A 60 -7.15 -10.23 8.06
C ALA A 60 -7.80 -9.17 8.98
N ARG A 61 -7.26 -9.02 10.19
CA ARG A 61 -7.47 -7.79 10.95
C ARG A 61 -6.83 -6.67 10.14
N GLN A 62 -7.64 -5.76 9.60
CA GLN A 62 -7.16 -4.41 9.35
C GLN A 62 -6.73 -3.84 10.72
N PRO A 63 -5.57 -3.14 10.81
CA PRO A 63 -4.96 -2.78 12.10
C PRO A 63 -5.79 -1.80 12.95
N PHE A 64 -6.87 -1.23 12.41
CA PHE A 64 -7.73 -0.30 13.15
C PHE A 64 -8.79 -1.01 14.02
N GLY A 65 -8.33 -1.81 14.98
CA GLY A 65 -9.16 -2.78 15.68
C GLY A 65 -8.85 -3.04 17.16
N GLY A 66 -8.47 -2.00 17.92
CA GLY A 66 -8.79 -1.93 19.35
C GLY A 66 -7.69 -2.29 20.35
N HIS A 67 -7.00 -1.25 20.85
CA HIS A 67 -6.82 -1.03 22.30
C HIS A 67 -6.78 0.48 22.57
N ARG A 68 -7.75 1.01 23.33
CA ARG A 68 -7.70 2.38 23.83
C ARG A 68 -6.59 2.49 24.88
N ARG A 69 -5.38 2.86 24.48
CA ARG A 69 -4.50 3.68 25.33
C ARG A 69 -4.53 5.11 24.80
N ARG A 70 -5.02 6.03 25.64
CA ARG A 70 -4.98 7.47 25.40
C ARG A 70 -3.52 7.92 25.38
N SER A 71 -2.90 7.94 24.21
CA SER A 71 -1.78 8.82 23.90
C SER A 71 -2.27 9.82 22.86
N GLY A 72 -2.14 11.12 23.15
CA GLY A 72 -2.68 12.21 22.34
C GLY A 72 -1.94 12.46 21.03
N MET A 73 -1.52 11.41 20.31
CA MET A 73 -1.03 11.53 18.94
C MET A 73 -2.19 11.28 17.98
N THR A 74 -2.80 12.35 17.49
CA THR A 74 -3.70 12.29 16.35
C THR A 74 -2.91 11.75 15.17
N ALA A 75 -3.38 10.66 14.56
CA ALA A 75 -2.81 10.17 13.31
C ALA A 75 -2.68 11.34 12.31
N PRO A 76 -1.57 11.45 11.57
CA PRO A 76 -1.38 12.49 10.58
C PRO A 76 -2.60 12.62 9.66
N ARG A 77 -3.05 13.85 9.38
CA ARG A 77 -3.96 14.07 8.25
C ARG A 77 -3.27 13.60 6.97
N LEU A 78 -3.96 12.79 6.18
CA LEU A 78 -3.47 12.33 4.89
C LEU A 78 -3.44 13.53 3.93
N ASP A 79 -2.28 13.83 3.36
CA ASP A 79 -2.12 14.87 2.34
C ASP A 79 -2.54 14.32 0.97
N LEU A 80 -3.86 14.09 0.79
CA LEU A 80 -4.47 13.59 -0.44
C LEU A 80 -5.31 14.70 -1.09
N PRO A 81 -5.44 14.69 -2.44
CA PRO A 81 -6.25 15.68 -3.14
C PRO A 81 -7.73 15.62 -2.71
N VAL A 82 -8.36 16.79 -2.59
CA VAL A 82 -9.77 16.97 -2.22
C VAL A 82 -10.44 17.91 -3.21
N GLY A 83 -11.69 17.64 -3.56
CA GLY A 83 -12.55 18.50 -4.38
C GLY A 83 -13.07 17.82 -5.63
N ALA A 84 -13.87 18.55 -6.41
CA ALA A 84 -14.37 18.06 -7.69
C ALA A 84 -13.26 18.13 -8.75
N MET A 85 -13.06 17.05 -9.49
CA MET A 85 -12.35 17.08 -10.77
C MET A 85 -13.34 16.67 -11.87
N PRO A 86 -13.61 17.53 -12.86
CA PRO A 86 -14.28 17.09 -14.07
C PRO A 86 -13.46 15.96 -14.70
N ASP A 87 -14.13 14.88 -15.11
CA ASP A 87 -13.55 13.74 -15.84
C ASP A 87 -12.60 12.84 -15.02
N ALA A 88 -13.00 12.46 -13.80
CA ALA A 88 -12.30 11.49 -12.95
C ALA A 88 -12.28 10.08 -13.57
N ASN A 89 -11.48 9.88 -14.61
CA ASN A 89 -11.45 8.64 -15.38
C ASN A 89 -10.66 7.52 -14.68
N ARG A 90 -9.85 7.82 -13.67
CA ARG A 90 -8.99 6.80 -13.02
C ARG A 90 -9.78 5.86 -12.16
N ILE A 91 -10.88 6.31 -11.57
CA ILE A 91 -11.71 5.45 -10.72
C ILE A 91 -12.38 4.35 -11.55
N TYR A 92 -12.89 4.71 -12.72
CA TYR A 92 -13.46 3.76 -13.69
C TYR A 92 -12.39 2.80 -14.21
N GLN A 93 -11.21 3.33 -14.61
CA GLN A 93 -10.09 2.48 -15.02
C GLN A 93 -9.65 1.52 -13.91
N ALA A 94 -9.63 1.97 -12.65
CA ALA A 94 -9.29 1.12 -11.52
C ALA A 94 -10.29 -0.02 -11.38
N ALA A 95 -11.59 0.24 -11.51
CA ALA A 95 -12.63 -0.79 -11.51
C ALA A 95 -12.48 -1.81 -12.65
N GLU A 96 -12.24 -1.37 -13.89
CA GLU A 96 -12.09 -2.26 -15.06
C GLU A 96 -10.91 -3.23 -14.92
N VAL A 97 -9.83 -2.82 -14.25
CA VAL A 97 -8.67 -3.68 -13.99
C VAL A 97 -9.04 -4.88 -13.13
N LEU A 98 -9.99 -4.70 -12.20
CA LEU A 98 -10.41 -5.72 -11.24
C LEU A 98 -11.29 -6.81 -11.86
N ASP A 99 -11.73 -6.65 -13.11
CA ASP A 99 -12.40 -7.71 -13.88
C ASP A 99 -11.40 -8.79 -14.35
N TRP A 100 -10.11 -8.47 -14.34
CA TRP A 100 -9.02 -9.34 -14.81
C TRP A 100 -9.12 -9.76 -16.29
N ASN A 101 -9.94 -9.08 -17.10
CA ASN A 101 -10.32 -9.49 -18.46
C ASN A 101 -9.76 -8.64 -19.60
N GLY A 102 -9.03 -7.56 -19.34
CA GLY A 102 -8.42 -6.77 -20.44
C GLY A 102 -7.66 -5.52 -20.03
N ALA A 103 -8.17 -4.79 -19.04
CA ALA A 103 -7.48 -3.62 -18.51
C ALA A 103 -6.29 -4.04 -17.61
N SER A 104 -5.18 -3.31 -17.72
CA SER A 104 -3.93 -3.61 -17.01
C SER A 104 -3.57 -2.61 -15.91
N GLY A 105 -4.26 -1.47 -15.85
CA GLY A 105 -3.93 -0.36 -14.96
C GLY A 105 -2.64 0.36 -15.35
N ALA A 106 -2.05 0.02 -16.50
CA ALA A 106 -0.80 0.60 -16.98
C ALA A 106 -0.86 2.13 -17.11
N GLN A 107 -2.02 2.68 -17.48
CA GLN A 107 -2.19 4.14 -17.56
C GLN A 107 -2.17 4.78 -16.17
N ILE A 108 -2.88 4.25 -15.18
CA ILE A 108 -2.82 4.72 -13.77
C ILE A 108 -1.37 4.69 -13.27
N HIS A 109 -0.69 3.55 -13.46
CA HIS A 109 0.70 3.41 -13.05
C HIS A 109 1.63 4.41 -13.76
N ARG A 110 1.46 4.60 -15.08
CA ARG A 110 2.25 5.55 -15.87
C ARG A 110 2.10 6.97 -15.34
N ASP A 111 0.87 7.42 -15.12
CA ASP A 111 0.65 8.79 -14.68
C ASP A 111 1.07 9.01 -13.23
N TYR A 112 0.98 7.97 -12.40
CA TYR A 112 1.57 7.97 -11.07
C TYR A 112 3.10 8.15 -11.13
N VAL A 113 3.78 7.45 -12.04
CA VAL A 113 5.23 7.61 -12.24
C VAL A 113 5.58 9.03 -12.71
N LEU A 114 4.80 9.60 -13.64
CA LEU A 114 5.01 10.97 -14.11
C LEU A 114 4.81 11.98 -12.97
N PHE A 115 3.77 11.78 -12.15
CA PHE A 115 3.54 12.57 -10.95
C PHE A 115 4.72 12.48 -9.98
N LEU A 116 5.23 11.27 -9.69
CA LEU A 116 6.41 11.10 -8.83
C LEU A 116 7.67 11.77 -9.41
N ALA A 117 7.85 11.73 -10.73
CA ALA A 117 8.96 12.40 -11.39
C ALA A 117 8.91 13.92 -11.20
N ASP A 118 7.72 14.52 -11.27
CA ASP A 118 7.51 15.94 -11.01
C ASP A 118 7.80 16.27 -9.54
N GLN A 119 7.34 15.44 -8.60
CA GLN A 119 7.62 15.60 -7.17
C GLN A 119 9.11 15.44 -6.84
N LEU A 120 9.82 14.54 -7.52
CA LEU A 120 11.28 14.44 -7.44
C LEU A 120 11.96 15.74 -7.90
N GLY A 121 11.48 16.35 -8.99
CA GLY A 121 11.97 17.65 -9.46
C GLY A 121 11.78 18.77 -8.43
N VAL A 122 10.60 18.82 -7.78
CA VAL A 122 10.30 19.76 -6.70
C VAL A 122 11.23 19.53 -5.50
N ALA A 123 11.40 18.28 -5.07
CA ALA A 123 12.28 17.93 -3.95
C ALA A 123 13.74 18.35 -4.24
N LEU A 124 14.27 18.04 -5.43
CA LEU A 124 15.63 18.42 -5.84
C LEU A 124 15.83 19.93 -5.96
N ALA A 125 14.77 20.72 -6.15
CA ALA A 125 14.86 22.18 -6.16
C ALA A 125 15.03 22.78 -4.74
N GLN A 126 14.68 22.03 -3.70
CA GLN A 126 14.83 22.45 -2.30
C GLN A 126 16.19 22.05 -1.69
N VAL A 127 16.99 21.26 -2.40
CA VAL A 127 18.30 20.78 -1.98
C VAL A 127 19.39 21.77 -2.43
N PRO A 128 20.50 21.96 -1.67
CA PRO A 128 21.61 22.79 -2.13
C PRO A 128 22.11 22.40 -3.52
N LYS A 129 22.28 23.40 -4.40
CA LYS A 129 22.57 23.19 -5.83
C LYS A 129 23.68 22.16 -6.11
N PRO A 130 24.87 22.18 -5.44
CA PRO A 130 25.91 21.18 -5.69
C PRO A 130 25.47 19.74 -5.41
N VAL A 131 24.64 19.54 -4.37
CA VAL A 131 24.08 18.23 -4.02
C VAL A 131 23.02 17.81 -5.04
N ALA A 132 22.13 18.74 -5.41
CA ALA A 132 21.11 18.49 -6.43
C ALA A 132 21.73 18.12 -7.80
N ASP A 133 22.77 18.82 -8.23
CA ASP A 133 23.46 18.56 -9.50
C ASP A 133 24.13 17.17 -9.50
N ARG A 134 24.75 16.77 -8.38
CA ARG A 134 25.31 15.42 -8.21
C ARG A 134 24.24 14.34 -8.27
N LEU A 135 23.09 14.55 -7.59
CA LEU A 135 21.97 13.60 -7.61
C LEU A 135 21.35 13.48 -9.01
N ARG A 136 21.16 14.60 -9.72
CA ARG A 136 20.66 14.61 -11.11
C ARG A 136 21.61 13.85 -12.04
N GLY A 137 22.91 14.15 -11.97
CA GLY A 137 23.91 13.43 -12.77
C GLY A 137 23.88 11.93 -12.49
N ALA A 138 23.73 11.52 -11.22
CA ALA A 138 23.59 10.11 -10.87
C ALA A 138 22.28 9.49 -11.40
N LEU A 139 21.15 10.18 -11.25
CA LEU A 139 19.85 9.75 -11.77
C LEU A 139 19.85 9.61 -13.30
N ASP A 140 20.54 10.48 -14.03
CA ASP A 140 20.63 10.45 -15.49
C ASP A 140 21.43 9.25 -16.00
N THR A 141 22.38 8.75 -15.20
CA THR A 141 23.24 7.59 -15.55
C THR A 141 22.63 6.22 -15.26
N LEU A 142 21.56 6.12 -14.47
CA LEU A 142 20.91 4.83 -14.20
C LEU A 142 20.35 4.20 -15.49
N PRO A 143 20.06 2.89 -15.56
CA PRO A 143 19.15 2.34 -16.56
C PRO A 143 17.68 2.68 -16.27
N ASP A 144 16.81 2.72 -17.30
CA ASP A 144 15.40 3.13 -17.16
C ASP A 144 14.63 2.28 -16.14
N GLN A 145 14.87 0.96 -16.15
CA GLN A 145 14.25 0.04 -15.19
C GLN A 145 14.70 0.32 -13.75
N ASN A 146 15.97 0.67 -13.54
CA ASN A 146 16.50 1.02 -12.21
C ASN A 146 15.98 2.37 -11.74
N TRP A 147 15.87 3.34 -12.66
CA TRP A 147 15.28 4.64 -12.35
C TRP A 147 13.81 4.48 -11.94
N LEU A 148 13.03 3.71 -12.70
CA LEU A 148 11.62 3.45 -12.41
C LEU A 148 11.47 2.76 -11.05
N ARG A 149 12.29 1.74 -10.80
CA ARG A 149 12.34 1.01 -9.53
C ARG A 149 12.68 1.94 -8.35
N LEU A 150 13.66 2.83 -8.51
CA LEU A 150 14.06 3.78 -7.47
C LEU A 150 12.94 4.79 -7.19
N VAL A 151 12.39 5.44 -8.22
CA VAL A 151 11.40 6.51 -8.02
C VAL A 151 10.09 5.97 -7.47
N THR A 152 9.70 4.75 -7.83
CA THR A 152 8.49 4.07 -7.32
C THR A 152 8.73 3.29 -6.03
N ALA A 153 9.96 3.24 -5.52
CA ALA A 153 10.24 2.55 -4.27
C ALA A 153 9.42 3.19 -3.13
N PRO A 154 8.71 2.41 -2.30
CA PRO A 154 7.77 2.97 -1.33
C PRO A 154 8.41 4.00 -0.38
N ARG A 155 9.67 3.82 0.00
CA ARG A 155 10.40 4.74 0.88
C ARG A 155 10.80 6.05 0.20
N ILE A 156 11.06 6.02 -1.10
CA ILE A 156 11.35 7.22 -1.90
C ILE A 156 10.04 7.96 -2.15
N THR A 157 8.99 7.25 -2.57
CA THR A 157 7.63 7.77 -2.70
C THR A 157 7.16 8.47 -1.43
N TYR A 158 7.29 7.85 -0.25
CA TYR A 158 6.87 8.47 1.01
C TYR A 158 7.57 9.82 1.24
N ARG A 159 8.87 9.88 0.95
CA ARG A 159 9.65 11.12 1.07
C ARG A 159 9.22 12.21 0.10
N LEU A 160 8.90 11.83 -1.14
CA LEU A 160 8.49 12.77 -2.18
C LEU A 160 7.09 13.33 -1.96
N LEU A 161 6.18 12.52 -1.42
CA LEU A 161 4.76 12.84 -1.33
C LEU A 161 4.31 13.31 0.06
N TRP A 162 5.18 13.26 1.07
CA TRP A 162 4.94 13.79 2.41
C TRP A 162 6.07 14.76 2.82
N PRO A 163 6.26 15.88 2.10
CA PRO A 163 7.38 16.81 2.35
C PRO A 163 7.34 17.48 3.73
N SER A 164 6.18 17.52 4.40
CA SER A 164 6.08 18.02 5.78
C SER A 164 6.70 17.07 6.82
N ARG A 165 7.03 15.83 6.42
CA ARG A 165 7.60 14.78 7.29
C ARG A 165 9.11 14.62 7.11
N HIS A 166 9.69 15.24 6.08
CA HIS A 166 11.07 15.01 5.68
C HIS A 166 11.76 16.31 5.30
N SER A 167 12.96 16.54 5.82
CA SER A 167 13.75 17.68 5.37
C SER A 167 14.33 17.43 3.98
N ALA A 168 14.68 18.50 3.26
CA ALA A 168 15.36 18.38 1.98
C ALA A 168 16.69 17.59 2.10
N ALA A 169 17.38 17.71 3.24
CA ALA A 169 18.58 16.92 3.53
C ALA A 169 18.28 15.43 3.64
N ASP A 170 17.25 15.04 4.41
CA ASP A 170 16.84 13.63 4.56
C ASP A 170 16.46 13.00 3.22
N ILE A 171 15.80 13.76 2.34
CA ILE A 171 15.44 13.32 1.00
C ILE A 171 16.71 13.12 0.16
N ALA A 172 17.65 14.08 0.18
CA ALA A 172 18.90 13.99 -0.57
C ALA A 172 19.77 12.82 -0.13
N ASP A 173 19.85 12.56 1.18
CA ASP A 173 20.62 11.45 1.75
C ASP A 173 20.01 10.10 1.39
N ALA A 174 18.68 9.97 1.52
CA ALA A 174 17.97 8.75 1.13
C ALA A 174 18.09 8.46 -0.37
N LEU A 175 17.99 9.48 -1.22
CA LEU A 175 18.20 9.33 -2.67
C LEU A 175 19.65 8.95 -2.97
N GLY A 176 20.63 9.58 -2.31
CA GLY A 176 22.05 9.27 -2.48
C GLY A 176 22.38 7.82 -2.12
N ALA A 177 21.88 7.35 -0.99
CA ALA A 177 22.03 5.96 -0.56
C ALA A 177 21.38 4.98 -1.55
N ALA A 178 20.13 5.23 -1.94
CA ALA A 178 19.42 4.39 -2.91
C ALA A 178 20.13 4.34 -4.27
N LEU A 179 20.64 5.49 -4.75
CA LEU A 179 21.39 5.58 -6.00
C LEU A 179 22.68 4.77 -5.98
N ALA A 180 23.41 4.79 -4.86
CA ALA A 180 24.63 4.01 -4.71
C ALA A 180 24.35 2.51 -4.87
N VAL A 181 23.31 2.01 -4.20
CA VAL A 181 22.93 0.59 -4.27
C VAL A 181 22.38 0.22 -5.65
N GLU A 182 21.52 1.05 -6.26
CA GLU A 182 20.96 0.76 -7.60
C GLU A 182 22.03 0.79 -8.71
N LYS A 183 23.10 1.58 -8.55
CA LYS A 183 24.26 1.55 -9.44
C LYS A 183 25.06 0.26 -9.28
N ALA A 184 25.35 -0.14 -8.04
CA ALA A 184 26.04 -1.41 -7.79
C ALA A 184 25.22 -2.60 -8.33
N ARG A 185 23.90 -2.59 -8.14
CA ARG A 185 22.98 -3.60 -8.67
C ARG A 185 22.99 -3.66 -10.20
N ALA A 186 23.02 -2.50 -10.88
CA ALA A 186 23.11 -2.45 -12.34
C ALA A 186 24.38 -3.14 -12.87
N ASN A 187 25.49 -3.01 -12.14
CA ASN A 187 26.80 -3.54 -12.52
C ASN A 187 26.97 -5.02 -12.17
N ALA A 188 26.26 -5.53 -11.16
CA ALA A 188 26.38 -6.91 -10.69
C ALA A 188 25.73 -7.95 -11.61
N GLY A 189 24.94 -7.53 -12.61
CA GLY A 189 24.16 -8.45 -13.46
C GLY A 189 23.05 -9.17 -12.68
N ALA A 190 22.49 -10.24 -13.27
CA ALA A 190 21.50 -11.08 -12.61
C ALA A 190 22.19 -11.99 -11.57
N ALA A 191 22.45 -11.49 -10.37
CA ALA A 191 23.07 -12.27 -9.30
C ALA A 191 22.10 -13.36 -8.78
N THR A 192 22.59 -14.59 -8.66
CA THR A 192 21.82 -15.78 -8.23
C THR A 192 22.12 -16.27 -6.81
N ASP A 193 22.97 -15.59 -6.03
CA ASP A 193 23.36 -16.09 -4.70
C ASP A 193 22.63 -15.34 -3.57
N LYS A 194 21.71 -16.04 -2.91
CA LYS A 194 20.82 -15.52 -1.87
C LYS A 194 21.51 -15.52 -0.52
N ALA A 195 22.01 -14.38 -0.09
CA ALA A 195 22.46 -14.21 1.29
C ALA A 195 21.24 -14.16 2.22
N PHE A 196 21.25 -14.99 3.26
CA PHE A 196 20.19 -15.05 4.29
C PHE A 196 20.57 -14.28 5.57
N SER A 197 21.72 -13.63 5.57
CA SER A 197 22.23 -12.87 6.71
C SER A 197 22.99 -11.64 6.19
N PRO A 198 22.42 -10.43 6.28
CA PRO A 198 23.16 -9.22 5.97
C PRO A 198 24.16 -8.87 7.09
N PRO A 199 25.32 -8.28 6.76
CA PRO A 199 26.21 -7.73 7.79
C PRO A 199 25.57 -6.49 8.44
N PRO A 200 26.00 -6.11 9.66
CA PRO A 200 25.57 -4.88 10.30
C PRO A 200 25.89 -3.64 9.44
N GLN A 201 25.03 -2.61 9.51
CA GLN A 201 25.27 -1.28 8.92
C GLN A 201 25.57 -1.28 7.41
N THR A 202 24.68 -1.88 6.61
CA THR A 202 24.74 -1.84 5.15
C THR A 202 23.82 -0.79 4.53
N LEU A 203 24.17 -0.30 3.34
CA LEU A 203 23.25 0.48 2.52
C LEU A 203 22.32 -0.47 1.76
N TRP A 204 21.02 -0.30 1.93
CA TRP A 204 20.00 -1.17 1.32
C TRP A 204 19.43 -0.60 0.03
N SER A 205 18.98 -1.49 -0.87
CA SER A 205 18.21 -1.09 -2.03
C SER A 205 16.92 -0.42 -1.56
N ALA A 206 16.38 0.49 -2.38
CA ALA A 206 15.20 1.27 -1.98
C ALA A 206 13.94 0.42 -1.75
N VAL A 207 13.92 -0.81 -2.27
CA VAL A 207 12.84 -1.77 -2.12
C VAL A 207 13.20 -2.97 -1.23
N GLY A 208 14.40 -2.99 -0.66
CA GLY A 208 14.81 -3.91 0.42
C GLY A 208 15.30 -5.30 0.02
N ASP A 209 15.41 -5.60 -1.28
CA ASP A 209 15.77 -6.93 -1.78
C ASP A 209 17.27 -7.19 -1.93
N GLY A 210 18.11 -6.32 -1.37
CA GLY A 210 19.55 -6.44 -1.42
C GLY A 210 20.25 -5.23 -0.83
N TRP A 211 21.58 -5.30 -0.73
CA TRP A 211 22.39 -4.29 -0.07
C TRP A 211 23.77 -4.16 -0.72
N LEU A 212 24.49 -3.10 -0.36
CA LEU A 212 25.89 -2.92 -0.69
C LEU A 212 26.76 -3.71 0.29
N GLY A 213 27.56 -4.64 -0.23
CA GLY A 213 28.54 -5.41 0.53
C GLY A 213 29.74 -4.56 0.96
N PRO A 214 30.60 -5.10 1.85
CA PRO A 214 31.80 -4.40 2.33
C PRO A 214 32.79 -4.03 1.23
N ASP A 215 32.80 -4.78 0.13
CA ASP A 215 33.62 -4.57 -1.07
C ASP A 215 33.02 -3.53 -2.05
N GLY A 216 31.84 -2.98 -1.73
CA GLY A 216 31.10 -2.09 -2.63
C GLY A 216 30.31 -2.83 -3.71
N GLY A 217 30.28 -4.17 -3.70
CA GLY A 217 29.48 -4.99 -4.59
C GLY A 217 28.01 -5.04 -4.15
N PHE A 218 27.09 -5.33 -5.07
CA PHE A 218 25.69 -5.59 -4.71
C PHE A 218 25.52 -7.04 -4.26
N VAL A 219 24.89 -7.24 -3.10
CA VAL A 219 24.53 -8.55 -2.56
C VAL A 219 23.02 -8.68 -2.59
N ALA A 220 22.52 -9.68 -3.31
CA ALA A 220 21.09 -9.96 -3.42
C ALA A 220 20.57 -10.68 -2.17
N GLY A 221 19.39 -10.26 -1.71
CA GLY A 221 18.60 -10.99 -0.74
C GLY A 221 17.78 -12.13 -1.37
N PRO A 222 16.92 -12.79 -0.59
CA PRO A 222 15.99 -13.79 -1.10
C PRO A 222 15.05 -13.22 -2.15
N ALA A 223 15.00 -13.84 -3.33
CA ALA A 223 14.15 -13.41 -4.44
C ALA A 223 13.44 -14.59 -5.13
N LEU A 224 12.30 -14.34 -5.76
CA LEU A 224 11.57 -15.30 -6.60
C LEU A 224 11.20 -14.63 -7.92
N PRO A 225 11.71 -15.12 -9.08
CA PRO A 225 11.35 -14.55 -10.38
C PRO A 225 9.83 -14.57 -10.60
N GLY A 226 9.28 -13.46 -11.11
CA GLY A 226 7.84 -13.30 -11.31
C GLY A 226 7.03 -13.03 -10.05
N LEU A 227 7.71 -12.67 -8.95
CA LEU A 227 7.10 -11.99 -7.81
C LEU A 227 7.75 -10.61 -7.59
N PRO A 228 7.07 -9.72 -6.86
CA PRO A 228 7.65 -8.47 -6.39
C PRO A 228 8.98 -8.69 -5.62
N PRO A 229 9.83 -7.64 -5.51
CA PRO A 229 10.99 -7.65 -4.63
C PRO A 229 10.59 -8.03 -3.20
N LEU A 230 11.34 -8.95 -2.59
CA LEU A 230 11.07 -9.45 -1.24
C LEU A 230 12.03 -8.81 -0.24
N ASP A 231 11.49 -8.23 0.82
CA ASP A 231 12.26 -7.62 1.90
C ASP A 231 12.03 -8.38 3.21
N PHE A 232 13.00 -9.20 3.57
CA PHE A 232 13.01 -9.98 4.82
C PHE A 232 13.83 -9.32 5.93
N PHE A 233 14.71 -8.39 5.57
CA PHE A 233 15.92 -8.14 6.35
C PHE A 233 16.33 -6.69 6.44
N SER A 234 15.80 -5.81 5.57
CA SER A 234 16.21 -4.42 5.64
C SER A 234 15.81 -3.84 7.00
N PRO A 235 16.63 -2.94 7.58
CA PRO A 235 16.28 -2.26 8.83
C PRO A 235 14.88 -1.63 8.77
N HIS A 236 14.46 -1.20 7.58
CA HIS A 236 13.16 -0.57 7.37
C HIS A 236 12.01 -1.55 7.30
N ALA A 237 12.21 -2.77 6.81
CA ALA A 237 11.23 -3.84 6.94
C ALA A 237 11.04 -4.24 8.40
N LEU A 238 12.13 -4.42 9.14
CA LEU A 238 12.09 -4.87 10.53
C LEU A 238 11.54 -3.80 11.49
N ALA A 239 11.65 -2.52 11.11
CA ALA A 239 11.16 -1.41 11.91
C ALA A 239 9.69 -1.04 11.63
N ILE A 240 8.99 -1.64 10.66
CA ILE A 240 7.60 -1.23 10.36
C ILE A 240 6.69 -1.41 11.58
N ASP A 241 5.99 -0.37 11.99
CA ASP A 241 4.89 -0.54 12.95
C ASP A 241 3.67 -1.20 12.27
N ILE A 242 3.35 -2.42 12.66
CA ILE A 242 2.23 -3.21 12.11
C ILE A 242 0.88 -2.62 12.54
N ASP A 243 0.83 -2.01 13.72
CA ASP A 243 -0.39 -1.40 14.25
C ASP A 243 -0.69 -0.05 13.56
N GLY A 244 0.32 0.55 12.92
CA GLY A 244 0.21 1.79 12.17
C GLY A 244 -0.05 3.02 13.04
N GLU A 245 0.35 2.97 14.32
CA GLU A 245 0.30 4.13 15.23
C GLU A 245 1.44 5.11 14.93
N ILE A 246 2.62 4.58 14.57
CA ILE A 246 3.81 5.33 14.16
C ILE A 246 4.38 4.78 12.85
N ASP A 247 5.39 5.42 12.28
CA ASP A 247 5.99 4.98 11.01
C ASP A 247 6.96 3.80 11.22
N GLU A 248 7.83 3.90 12.23
CA GLU A 248 8.85 2.91 12.57
C GLU A 248 8.90 2.72 14.10
N VAL A 249 9.06 1.47 14.57
CA VAL A 249 9.24 1.14 15.99
C VAL A 249 10.70 1.35 16.43
N ASP A 250 10.90 1.72 17.70
CA ASP A 250 12.24 1.97 18.25
C ASP A 250 13.13 0.71 18.29
N VAL A 251 12.51 -0.46 18.50
CA VAL A 251 13.19 -1.74 18.56
C VAL A 251 12.80 -2.56 17.32
N PRO A 252 13.70 -2.72 16.34
CA PRO A 252 13.42 -3.52 15.16
C PRO A 252 13.07 -4.96 15.51
N ARG A 253 12.19 -5.56 14.71
CA ARG A 253 11.79 -6.96 14.83
C ARG A 253 12.94 -7.88 14.46
N SER A 254 12.91 -9.09 15.03
CA SER A 254 13.83 -10.15 14.66
C SER A 254 13.59 -10.60 13.21
N PRO A 255 14.66 -10.78 12.41
CA PRO A 255 14.54 -11.37 11.09
C PRO A 255 14.19 -12.86 11.18
N TYR A 256 13.63 -13.39 10.09
CA TYR A 256 13.36 -14.81 9.97
C TYR A 256 14.64 -15.66 9.97
N PRO A 257 14.68 -16.80 10.69
CA PRO A 257 15.70 -17.82 10.49
C PRO A 257 15.72 -18.32 9.04
N SER A 258 16.87 -18.82 8.56
CA SER A 258 17.01 -19.30 7.17
C SER A 258 16.08 -20.47 6.83
N ALA A 259 15.70 -21.28 7.81
CA ALA A 259 14.72 -22.37 7.62
C ALA A 259 13.31 -21.82 7.32
N GLU A 260 12.83 -20.88 8.14
CA GLU A 260 11.53 -20.24 7.96
C GLU A 260 11.51 -19.39 6.67
N THR A 261 12.60 -18.69 6.36
CA THR A 261 12.72 -17.95 5.09
C THR A 261 12.55 -18.89 3.90
N ARG A 262 13.19 -20.07 3.91
CA ARG A 262 13.03 -21.07 2.83
C ARG A 262 11.62 -21.63 2.75
N GLN A 263 10.96 -21.85 3.89
CA GLN A 263 9.56 -22.27 3.93
C GLN A 263 8.64 -21.21 3.29
N ILE A 264 8.81 -19.93 3.64
CA ILE A 264 8.04 -18.83 3.08
C ILE A 264 8.27 -18.74 1.56
N LEU A 265 9.52 -18.85 1.09
CA LEU A 265 9.83 -18.84 -0.34
C LEU A 265 9.16 -20.01 -1.09
N SER A 266 9.10 -21.20 -0.48
CA SER A 266 8.41 -22.35 -1.07
C SER A 266 6.91 -22.06 -1.24
N LEU A 267 6.26 -21.53 -0.20
CA LEU A 267 4.85 -21.14 -0.25
C LEU A 267 4.59 -20.06 -1.30
N LEU A 268 5.43 -19.03 -1.36
CA LEU A 268 5.31 -17.96 -2.36
C LEU A 268 5.52 -18.46 -3.79
N SER A 269 6.37 -19.47 -4.00
CA SER A 269 6.54 -20.10 -5.31
C SER A 269 5.25 -20.78 -5.77
N ASP A 270 4.60 -21.57 -4.90
CA ASP A 270 3.30 -22.20 -5.19
C ASP A 270 2.20 -21.14 -5.43
N VAL A 271 2.18 -20.07 -4.63
CA VAL A 271 1.26 -18.93 -4.85
C VAL A 271 1.44 -18.32 -6.23
N ARG A 272 2.69 -18.04 -6.65
CA ARG A 272 2.98 -17.49 -7.98
C ARG A 272 2.41 -18.40 -9.09
N GLU A 273 2.68 -19.70 -9.02
CA GLU A 273 2.19 -20.67 -10.00
C GLU A 273 0.67 -20.71 -10.05
N ARG A 274 0.01 -20.67 -8.89
CA ARG A 274 -1.46 -20.60 -8.80
C ARG A 274 -2.04 -19.31 -9.34
N LEU A 275 -1.41 -18.16 -9.09
CA LEU A 275 -1.87 -16.89 -9.67
C LEU A 275 -1.78 -16.92 -11.19
N VAL A 276 -0.66 -17.39 -11.75
CA VAL A 276 -0.47 -17.54 -13.19
C VAL A 276 -1.48 -18.51 -13.80
N THR A 277 -1.70 -19.66 -13.15
CA THR A 277 -2.66 -20.68 -13.61
C THR A 277 -4.10 -20.18 -13.54
N THR A 278 -4.44 -19.39 -12.52
CA THR A 278 -5.76 -18.76 -12.39
C THR A 278 -5.97 -17.75 -13.52
N ASN A 279 -5.06 -16.79 -13.66
CA ASN A 279 -5.06 -15.81 -14.73
C ASN A 279 -3.71 -15.06 -14.74
N PRO A 280 -2.91 -15.15 -15.82
CA PRO A 280 -1.62 -14.46 -15.90
C PRO A 280 -1.71 -12.95 -15.69
N ARG A 281 -2.87 -12.33 -15.95
CA ARG A 281 -3.09 -10.90 -15.70
C ARG A 281 -3.13 -10.57 -14.21
N ILE A 282 -3.58 -11.49 -13.36
CA ILE A 282 -3.58 -11.30 -11.90
C ILE A 282 -2.15 -11.33 -11.37
N ALA A 283 -1.34 -12.30 -11.83
CA ALA A 283 0.08 -12.34 -11.50
C ALA A 283 0.81 -11.07 -11.96
N GLY A 284 0.59 -10.65 -13.21
CA GLY A 284 1.14 -9.40 -13.74
C GLY A 284 0.65 -8.15 -13.01
N PHE A 285 -0.59 -8.14 -12.53
CA PHE A 285 -1.14 -7.06 -11.70
C PHE A 285 -0.44 -6.98 -10.34
N VAL A 286 -0.27 -8.11 -9.65
CA VAL A 286 0.45 -8.17 -8.36
C VAL A 286 1.89 -7.66 -8.52
N GLU A 287 2.59 -8.10 -9.57
CA GLU A 287 3.94 -7.63 -9.90
C GLU A 287 3.97 -6.12 -10.24
N ALA A 288 2.98 -5.63 -10.99
CA ALA A 288 2.93 -4.23 -11.38
C ALA A 288 2.63 -3.28 -10.21
N PHE A 289 1.77 -3.68 -9.27
CA PHE A 289 1.28 -2.78 -8.21
C PHE A 289 1.93 -3.01 -6.85
N THR A 290 2.62 -4.13 -6.63
CA THR A 290 3.47 -4.34 -5.44
C THR A 290 4.93 -4.05 -5.80
N LYS A 291 5.50 -2.99 -5.21
CA LYS A 291 6.89 -2.55 -5.41
C LYS A 291 7.86 -3.18 -4.43
N SER A 292 7.37 -3.55 -3.26
CA SER A 292 8.12 -4.28 -2.24
C SER A 292 7.12 -5.10 -1.42
N LEU A 293 7.39 -6.40 -1.28
CA LEU A 293 6.70 -7.28 -0.36
C LEU A 293 7.59 -7.47 0.87
N VAL A 294 7.15 -6.94 2.00
CA VAL A 294 7.84 -7.06 3.29
C VAL A 294 7.33 -8.28 4.04
N LEU A 295 8.25 -9.13 4.49
CA LEU A 295 7.94 -10.32 5.26
C LEU A 295 8.52 -10.13 6.66
N GLN A 296 7.66 -10.07 7.68
CA GLN A 296 8.11 -9.82 9.05
C GLN A 296 7.35 -10.64 10.08
N GLN A 297 8.00 -10.90 11.21
CA GLN A 297 7.35 -11.46 12.39
C GLN A 297 6.53 -10.39 13.11
N ASP A 298 5.35 -10.77 13.63
CA ASP A 298 4.58 -9.92 14.53
C ASP A 298 4.66 -10.48 15.97
N PRO A 299 5.55 -9.94 16.83
CA PRO A 299 5.70 -10.43 18.19
C PRO A 299 4.50 -10.08 19.09
N GLN A 300 3.66 -9.10 18.71
CA GLN A 300 2.46 -8.76 19.47
C GLN A 300 1.29 -9.71 19.15
N ALA A 301 1.36 -10.37 17.99
CA ALA A 301 0.38 -11.35 17.55
C ALA A 301 1.05 -12.58 16.91
N PRO A 302 1.90 -13.33 17.64
CA PRO A 302 2.78 -14.36 17.07
C PRO A 302 2.00 -15.49 16.39
N ASP A 303 0.78 -15.76 16.86
CA ASP A 303 -0.08 -16.80 16.31
C ASP A 303 -1.02 -16.29 15.22
N LEU A 304 -0.94 -15.03 14.78
CA LEU A 304 -1.84 -14.46 13.77
C LEU A 304 -1.07 -14.13 12.49
N PHE A 305 -1.67 -14.52 11.36
CA PHE A 305 -1.27 -14.03 10.05
C PHE A 305 -2.01 -12.72 9.77
N SER A 306 -1.30 -11.74 9.21
CA SER A 306 -1.86 -10.45 8.82
C SER A 306 -1.30 -10.02 7.46
N THR A 307 -2.09 -9.25 6.73
CA THR A 307 -1.60 -8.45 5.61
C THR A 307 -1.89 -6.98 5.87
N GLY A 308 -1.08 -6.10 5.28
CA GLY A 308 -1.37 -4.69 5.32
C GLY A 308 -0.57 -3.90 4.29
N SER A 309 -1.12 -2.74 3.97
CA SER A 309 -0.51 -1.71 3.16
C SER A 309 -0.95 -0.36 3.70
N SER A 310 -0.25 0.70 3.35
CA SER A 310 -0.62 2.04 3.78
C SER A 310 -0.43 3.06 2.66
N ALA A 311 -1.23 4.11 2.73
CA ALA A 311 -1.18 5.17 1.74
C ALA A 311 0.18 5.88 1.74
N GLN A 312 0.87 5.96 2.88
CA GLN A 312 2.21 6.54 3.03
C GLN A 312 3.26 5.84 2.17
N TYR A 313 3.17 4.51 2.07
CA TYR A 313 4.16 3.69 1.39
C TYR A 313 3.50 2.96 0.22
N VAL A 314 3.04 3.73 -0.77
CA VAL A 314 2.36 3.20 -1.96
C VAL A 314 3.19 2.11 -2.63
N GLY A 315 2.57 0.94 -2.86
CA GLY A 315 3.23 -0.23 -3.42
C GLY A 315 3.98 -1.10 -2.40
N ARG A 316 3.95 -0.78 -1.10
CA ARG A 316 4.46 -1.67 -0.05
C ARG A 316 3.34 -2.54 0.49
N SER A 317 3.51 -3.84 0.31
CA SER A 317 2.67 -4.87 0.93
C SER A 317 3.44 -5.49 2.08
N VAL A 318 2.79 -5.74 3.21
CA VAL A 318 3.39 -6.36 4.40
C VAL A 318 2.65 -7.65 4.69
N MET A 319 3.38 -8.73 4.93
CA MET A 319 2.85 -10.00 5.43
C MET A 319 3.46 -10.32 6.79
N GLY A 320 2.60 -10.32 7.81
CA GLY A 320 2.93 -10.71 9.17
C GLY A 320 2.79 -12.21 9.36
N ASN A 321 3.82 -12.86 9.87
CA ASN A 321 3.82 -14.29 10.23
C ASN A 321 3.40 -15.29 9.10
N PRO A 322 3.89 -15.16 7.85
CA PRO A 322 3.56 -16.12 6.77
C PRO A 322 4.11 -17.53 6.99
N HIS A 323 5.03 -17.73 7.94
CA HIS A 323 5.63 -19.02 8.29
C HIS A 323 4.70 -19.95 9.09
N LEU A 324 3.61 -19.42 9.66
CA LEU A 324 2.71 -20.20 10.51
C LEU A 324 2.08 -21.37 9.74
N SER A 325 1.97 -22.53 10.39
CA SER A 325 1.48 -23.77 9.77
C SER A 325 0.04 -23.70 9.24
N LYS A 326 -0.77 -22.77 9.76
CA LYS A 326 -2.15 -22.52 9.30
C LYS A 326 -2.24 -21.62 8.07
N VAL A 327 -1.13 -21.06 7.61
CA VAL A 327 -1.07 -20.18 6.44
C VAL A 327 -0.87 -21.06 5.22
N ASP A 328 -1.89 -21.11 4.37
CA ASP A 328 -1.89 -21.82 3.09
C ASP A 328 -1.68 -20.87 1.91
N SER A 329 -1.38 -21.42 0.74
CA SER A 329 -1.20 -20.65 -0.48
C SER A 329 -2.47 -19.88 -0.89
N ALA A 330 -3.66 -20.37 -0.52
CA ALA A 330 -4.91 -19.65 -0.73
C ALA A 330 -4.94 -18.33 0.04
N LEU A 331 -4.55 -18.34 1.32
CA LEU A 331 -4.51 -17.15 2.16
C LEU A 331 -3.42 -16.17 1.72
N LEU A 332 -2.26 -16.66 1.31
CA LEU A 332 -1.18 -15.81 0.77
C LEU A 332 -1.55 -15.19 -0.57
N ALA A 333 -2.18 -15.96 -1.48
CA ALA A 333 -2.65 -15.44 -2.76
C ALA A 333 -3.69 -14.32 -2.57
N GLU A 334 -4.67 -14.53 -1.68
CA GLU A 334 -5.64 -13.49 -1.30
C GLU A 334 -4.93 -12.25 -0.78
N GLY A 335 -3.98 -12.40 0.14
CA GLY A 335 -3.20 -11.30 0.69
C GLY A 335 -2.45 -10.51 -0.37
N LEU A 336 -1.76 -11.18 -1.31
CA LEU A 336 -1.05 -10.50 -2.39
C LEU A 336 -1.98 -9.71 -3.30
N VAL A 337 -3.09 -10.32 -3.72
CA VAL A 337 -4.06 -9.64 -4.59
C VAL A 337 -4.72 -8.47 -3.85
N HIS A 338 -5.11 -8.68 -2.58
CA HIS A 338 -5.72 -7.67 -1.72
C HIS A 338 -4.83 -6.42 -1.60
N GLU A 339 -3.56 -6.60 -1.20
CA GLU A 339 -2.66 -5.45 -1.01
C GLU A 339 -2.22 -4.80 -2.33
N ALA A 340 -2.14 -5.57 -3.42
CA ALA A 340 -1.91 -5.01 -4.75
C ALA A 340 -3.08 -4.13 -5.22
N ILE A 341 -4.33 -4.53 -4.92
CA ILE A 341 -5.50 -3.68 -5.18
C ILE A 341 -5.40 -2.40 -4.37
N HIS A 342 -5.10 -2.46 -3.07
CA HIS A 342 -4.89 -1.23 -2.28
C HIS A 342 -3.81 -0.32 -2.88
N SER A 343 -2.71 -0.87 -3.38
CA SER A 343 -1.67 -0.09 -4.05
C SER A 343 -2.17 0.61 -5.31
N LEU A 344 -2.98 -0.06 -6.14
CA LEU A 344 -3.68 0.59 -7.28
C LEU A 344 -4.56 1.74 -6.80
N LEU A 345 -5.37 1.53 -5.75
CA LEU A 345 -6.30 2.54 -5.24
C LEU A 345 -5.56 3.74 -4.66
N TYR A 346 -4.45 3.52 -3.94
CA TYR A 346 -3.61 4.60 -3.44
C TYR A 346 -2.99 5.43 -4.58
N MET A 347 -2.58 4.80 -5.67
CA MET A 347 -2.13 5.54 -6.87
C MET A 347 -3.26 6.35 -7.48
N SER A 348 -4.47 5.78 -7.57
CA SER A 348 -5.65 6.50 -8.08
C SER A 348 -6.00 7.71 -7.21
N GLU A 349 -6.10 7.53 -5.89
CA GLU A 349 -6.38 8.63 -4.93
C GLU A 349 -5.32 9.72 -4.95
N ARG A 350 -4.08 9.38 -5.33
CA ARG A 350 -2.99 10.36 -5.48
C ARG A 350 -3.13 11.21 -6.73
N LEU A 351 -3.68 10.64 -7.78
CA LEU A 351 -3.86 11.30 -9.07
C LEU A 351 -5.18 12.08 -9.13
N GLU A 352 -6.22 11.59 -8.46
CA GLU A 352 -7.57 12.17 -8.51
C GLU A 352 -8.24 12.17 -7.13
N PRO A 353 -8.98 13.24 -6.77
CA PRO A 353 -9.68 13.34 -5.52
C PRO A 353 -10.87 12.36 -5.52
N TRP A 354 -10.87 11.44 -4.55
CA TRP A 354 -12.04 10.58 -4.32
C TRP A 354 -13.12 11.25 -3.49
N VAL A 355 -12.77 12.34 -2.81
CA VAL A 355 -13.61 12.98 -1.79
C VAL A 355 -13.63 14.49 -2.01
N ASN A 356 -14.75 15.10 -1.64
CA ASN A 356 -14.97 16.53 -1.65
C ASN A 356 -14.63 17.19 -0.31
N ASN A 357 -14.43 16.40 0.75
CA ASN A 357 -14.09 16.86 2.08
C ASN A 357 -12.92 16.04 2.67
N GLU A 358 -11.89 16.73 3.19
CA GLU A 358 -10.71 16.12 3.82
C GLU A 358 -11.05 15.26 5.06
N GLU A 359 -12.17 15.53 5.73
CA GLU A 359 -12.61 14.78 6.92
C GLU A 359 -12.85 13.29 6.62
N VAL A 360 -13.14 12.93 5.37
CA VAL A 360 -13.30 11.53 4.94
C VAL A 360 -12.01 10.73 5.09
N TYR A 361 -10.86 11.40 5.02
CA TYR A 361 -9.55 10.80 5.21
C TYR A 361 -9.16 10.65 6.68
N GLY A 362 -9.92 11.25 7.60
CA GLY A 362 -9.75 11.11 9.04
C GLY A 362 -10.39 9.84 9.62
N PRO A 363 -10.03 9.44 10.84
CA PRO A 363 -10.64 8.29 11.53
C PRO A 363 -12.05 8.55 12.06
N GLU A 364 -12.52 9.80 12.05
CA GLU A 364 -13.76 10.26 12.69
C GLU A 364 -15.00 9.81 11.94
N LEU A 365 -15.00 9.95 10.61
CA LEU A 365 -16.11 9.52 9.77
C LEU A 365 -16.03 8.00 9.57
N ARG A 366 -17.01 7.27 10.11
CA ARG A 366 -17.03 5.81 10.09
C ARG A 366 -18.37 5.27 9.65
N THR A 367 -18.34 4.11 9.00
CA THR A 367 -19.52 3.33 8.65
C THR A 367 -19.30 1.84 8.92
N ARG A 368 -20.31 0.99 8.78
CA ARG A 368 -20.20 -0.45 9.01
C ARG A 368 -19.89 -1.18 7.70
N SER A 369 -18.88 -2.04 7.72
CA SER A 369 -18.56 -2.93 6.60
C SER A 369 -19.70 -3.91 6.34
N GLU A 370 -20.16 -4.04 5.09
CA GLU A 370 -21.17 -5.05 4.73
C GLU A 370 -20.64 -6.49 4.75
N TRP A 371 -19.32 -6.66 4.62
CA TRP A 371 -18.66 -7.97 4.62
C TRP A 371 -18.39 -8.49 6.03
N THR A 372 -18.00 -7.60 6.94
CA THR A 372 -17.53 -7.99 8.29
C THR A 372 -18.40 -7.47 9.44
N GLY A 373 -19.26 -6.48 9.20
CA GLY A 373 -20.04 -5.79 10.23
C GLY A 373 -19.23 -4.83 11.12
N ASN A 374 -17.90 -4.85 11.01
CA ASN A 374 -17.01 -4.01 11.80
C ASN A 374 -17.09 -2.54 11.34
N PRO A 375 -16.97 -1.58 12.27
CA PRO A 375 -16.89 -0.18 11.91
C PRO A 375 -15.55 0.13 11.23
N LEU A 376 -15.58 0.77 10.06
CA LEU A 376 -14.41 1.20 9.29
C LEU A 376 -14.41 2.72 9.12
N PRO A 377 -13.23 3.37 9.05
CA PRO A 377 -13.14 4.71 8.47
C PRO A 377 -13.80 4.77 7.09
N LEU A 378 -14.41 5.89 6.75
CA LEU A 378 -15.19 6.05 5.54
C LEU A 378 -14.34 5.80 4.28
N ARG A 379 -13.12 6.35 4.22
CA ARG A 379 -12.15 6.05 3.14
C ARG A 379 -11.88 4.55 3.01
N SER A 380 -11.64 3.85 4.12
CA SER A 380 -11.41 2.40 4.11
C SER A 380 -12.62 1.62 3.62
N TYR A 381 -13.84 2.09 3.91
CA TYR A 381 -15.06 1.47 3.37
C TYR A 381 -15.18 1.64 1.85
N LEU A 382 -14.88 2.84 1.31
CA LEU A 382 -14.88 3.08 -0.13
C LEU A 382 -13.89 2.14 -0.83
N GLN A 383 -12.66 2.04 -0.32
CA GLN A 383 -11.67 1.10 -0.85
C GLN A 383 -12.08 -0.36 -0.70
N ALA A 384 -12.74 -0.73 0.41
CA ALA A 384 -13.22 -2.09 0.63
C ALA A 384 -14.19 -2.54 -0.47
N CYS A 385 -15.02 -1.64 -1.02
CA CYS A 385 -15.91 -1.98 -2.14
C CYS A 385 -15.10 -2.47 -3.36
N PHE A 386 -14.00 -1.80 -3.71
CA PHE A 386 -13.12 -2.23 -4.81
C PHE A 386 -12.37 -3.52 -4.47
N VAL A 387 -11.80 -3.61 -3.27
CA VAL A 387 -11.03 -4.78 -2.84
C VAL A 387 -11.88 -6.05 -2.86
N TRP A 388 -13.08 -6.00 -2.27
CA TRP A 388 -13.97 -7.16 -2.25
C TRP A 388 -14.49 -7.52 -3.64
N TYR A 389 -14.69 -6.54 -4.52
CA TYR A 389 -15.02 -6.81 -5.92
C TYR A 389 -13.89 -7.57 -6.63
N GLY A 390 -12.66 -7.06 -6.57
CA GLY A 390 -11.51 -7.70 -7.21
C GLY A 390 -11.25 -9.11 -6.65
N LEU A 391 -11.44 -9.31 -5.35
CA LEU A 391 -11.35 -10.63 -4.72
C LEU A 391 -12.48 -11.57 -5.16
N ALA A 392 -13.71 -11.08 -5.33
CA ALA A 392 -14.80 -11.89 -5.87
C ALA A 392 -14.48 -12.36 -7.30
N MET A 393 -13.99 -11.48 -8.15
CA MET A 393 -13.59 -11.82 -9.52
C MET A 393 -12.40 -12.79 -9.55
N PHE A 394 -11.41 -12.61 -8.66
CA PHE A 394 -10.29 -13.55 -8.52
C PHE A 394 -10.77 -14.94 -8.10
N TRP A 395 -11.56 -15.02 -7.03
CA TRP A 395 -12.03 -16.29 -6.49
C TRP A 395 -13.00 -17.02 -7.42
N ALA A 396 -13.81 -16.29 -8.20
CA ALA A 396 -14.65 -16.89 -9.25
C ALA A 396 -13.81 -17.60 -10.32
N GLN A 397 -12.74 -16.95 -10.81
CA GLN A 397 -11.83 -17.56 -11.78
C GLN A 397 -11.03 -18.73 -11.19
N ALA A 398 -10.54 -18.57 -9.96
CA ALA A 398 -9.82 -19.60 -9.24
C ALA A 398 -10.66 -20.87 -9.02
N PHE A 399 -11.94 -20.69 -8.63
CA PHE A 399 -12.90 -21.77 -8.48
C PHE A 399 -13.20 -22.45 -9.82
N ALA A 400 -13.52 -21.68 -10.86
CA ALA A 400 -13.84 -22.21 -12.18
C ALA A 400 -12.69 -23.01 -12.81
N ARG A 401 -11.44 -22.65 -12.51
CA ARG A 401 -10.23 -23.34 -13.00
C ARG A 401 -9.71 -24.43 -12.07
N GLY A 402 -10.32 -24.64 -10.90
CA GLY A 402 -9.85 -25.60 -9.90
C GLY A 402 -8.40 -25.34 -9.45
N THR A 403 -7.97 -24.08 -9.41
CA THR A 403 -6.57 -23.73 -9.12
C THR A 403 -6.23 -23.80 -7.63
N PHE A 404 -7.24 -23.75 -6.77
CA PHE A 404 -7.15 -24.00 -5.33
C PHE A 404 -8.16 -25.09 -4.95
N GLU A 405 -8.06 -25.60 -3.73
CA GLU A 405 -9.04 -26.56 -3.20
C GLU A 405 -10.46 -25.99 -3.32
N ALA A 406 -11.41 -26.81 -3.76
CA ALA A 406 -12.72 -26.36 -4.22
C ALA A 406 -13.56 -25.75 -3.09
N GLU A 407 -13.61 -26.39 -1.93
CA GLU A 407 -14.34 -25.87 -0.77
C GLU A 407 -13.72 -24.56 -0.27
N ARG A 408 -12.39 -24.48 -0.25
CA ARG A 408 -11.64 -23.28 0.10
C ARG A 408 -11.94 -22.13 -0.86
N ALA A 409 -11.85 -22.35 -2.16
CA ALA A 409 -12.12 -21.32 -3.18
C ALA A 409 -13.58 -20.86 -3.14
N ARG A 410 -14.53 -21.79 -2.98
CA ARG A 410 -15.95 -21.49 -2.83
C ARG A 410 -16.21 -20.64 -1.59
N ALA A 411 -15.71 -21.05 -0.42
CA ALA A 411 -15.90 -20.31 0.83
C ALA A 411 -15.36 -18.88 0.74
N ARG A 412 -14.24 -18.68 0.03
CA ARG A 412 -13.67 -17.34 -0.20
C ARG A 412 -14.47 -16.51 -1.20
N LEU A 413 -14.98 -17.12 -2.26
CA LEU A 413 -15.90 -16.46 -3.18
C LEU A 413 -17.18 -16.00 -2.45
N GLU A 414 -17.80 -16.88 -1.68
CA GLU A 414 -18.99 -16.56 -0.88
C GLU A 414 -18.72 -15.42 0.12
N GLN A 415 -17.55 -15.43 0.75
CA GLN A 415 -17.12 -14.35 1.64
C GLN A 415 -17.00 -13.02 0.89
N ALA A 416 -16.37 -13.01 -0.29
CA ALA A 416 -16.17 -11.79 -1.09
C ALA A 416 -17.47 -11.23 -1.66
N LEU A 417 -18.43 -12.09 -2.01
CA LEU A 417 -19.74 -11.69 -2.54
C LEU A 417 -20.69 -11.16 -1.45
N ARG A 418 -20.54 -11.62 -0.20
CA ARG A 418 -21.48 -11.38 0.91
C ARG A 418 -21.96 -9.93 1.01
N GLY A 419 -21.05 -8.96 0.98
CA GLY A 419 -21.41 -7.55 1.16
C GLY A 419 -22.27 -7.00 0.02
N PHE A 420 -22.01 -7.43 -1.22
CA PHE A 420 -22.78 -7.00 -2.40
C PHE A 420 -24.18 -7.63 -2.47
N LEU A 421 -24.39 -8.78 -1.83
CA LEU A 421 -25.65 -9.51 -1.87
C LEU A 421 -26.58 -9.19 -0.68
N LYS A 422 -26.05 -8.61 0.39
CA LYS A 422 -26.82 -8.35 1.62
C LYS A 422 -27.77 -7.15 1.50
N GLY A 423 -27.43 -6.16 0.69
CA GLY A 423 -28.18 -4.90 0.56
C GLY A 423 -27.49 -3.96 -0.43
N HIS A 424 -27.95 -2.72 -0.57
CA HIS A 424 -27.30 -1.74 -1.44
C HIS A 424 -26.04 -1.20 -0.76
N VAL A 425 -24.85 -1.39 -1.33
CA VAL A 425 -23.59 -1.05 -0.64
C VAL A 425 -23.46 0.45 -0.33
N LEU A 426 -24.08 1.29 -1.16
CA LEU A 426 -24.11 2.74 -0.95
C LEU A 426 -25.02 3.21 0.20
N ASP A 427 -25.91 2.37 0.73
CA ASP A 427 -26.75 2.76 1.88
C ASP A 427 -25.89 3.16 3.10
N GLN A 428 -24.74 2.50 3.27
CA GLN A 428 -23.80 2.74 4.37
C GLN A 428 -23.07 4.10 4.27
N VAL A 429 -23.02 4.70 3.09
CA VAL A 429 -22.31 5.98 2.85
C VAL A 429 -23.24 7.12 2.48
N ARG A 430 -24.55 6.86 2.32
CA ARG A 430 -25.57 7.87 2.01
C ARG A 430 -25.50 9.11 2.93
N PRO A 431 -25.29 9.00 4.26
CA PRO A 431 -25.16 10.18 5.12
C PRO A 431 -23.97 11.09 4.80
N PHE A 432 -23.01 10.60 4.02
CA PHE A 432 -21.77 11.28 3.66
C PHE A 432 -21.65 11.51 2.15
N ALA A 433 -22.72 11.31 1.37
CA ALA A 433 -22.66 11.35 -0.09
C ALA A 433 -22.12 12.69 -0.62
N GLU A 434 -22.47 13.81 0.02
CA GLU A 434 -21.96 15.14 -0.34
C GLU A 434 -20.44 15.31 -0.13
N HIS A 435 -19.84 14.46 0.71
CA HIS A 435 -18.39 14.45 0.97
C HIS A 435 -17.61 13.57 0.00
N ILE A 436 -18.27 12.81 -0.86
CA ILE A 436 -17.65 11.83 -1.76
C ILE A 436 -17.88 12.27 -3.21
N ASN A 437 -16.91 12.07 -4.09
CA ASN A 437 -17.14 12.36 -5.52
C ASN A 437 -18.20 11.40 -6.09
N SER A 438 -19.11 11.94 -6.90
CA SER A 438 -20.19 11.18 -7.55
C SER A 438 -19.66 9.98 -8.33
N GLU A 439 -18.56 10.16 -9.04
CA GLU A 439 -17.92 9.16 -9.88
C GLU A 439 -17.45 7.95 -9.07
N VAL A 440 -17.03 8.16 -7.81
CA VAL A 440 -16.69 7.06 -6.88
C VAL A 440 -17.95 6.28 -6.50
N LEU A 441 -19.06 6.98 -6.20
CA LEU A 441 -20.32 6.36 -5.84
C LEU A 441 -20.90 5.57 -7.03
N ASP A 442 -20.94 6.18 -8.22
CA ASP A 442 -21.42 5.57 -9.46
C ASP A 442 -20.60 4.33 -9.84
N THR A 443 -19.27 4.41 -9.64
CA THR A 443 -18.39 3.26 -9.86
C THR A 443 -18.73 2.13 -8.90
N ILE A 444 -18.88 2.41 -7.60
CA ILE A 444 -19.23 1.39 -6.60
C ILE A 444 -20.59 0.75 -6.90
N ASP A 445 -21.57 1.55 -7.35
CA ASP A 445 -22.88 1.05 -7.78
C ASP A 445 -22.75 0.10 -8.97
N THR A 446 -21.95 0.48 -9.96
CA THR A 446 -21.63 -0.35 -11.14
C THR A 446 -20.97 -1.67 -10.72
N LEU A 447 -20.03 -1.65 -9.78
CA LEU A 447 -19.38 -2.87 -9.26
C LEU A 447 -20.42 -3.81 -8.63
N GLN A 448 -21.34 -3.27 -7.83
CA GLN A 448 -22.42 -4.06 -7.23
C GLN A 448 -23.38 -4.62 -8.28
N GLY A 449 -23.76 -3.82 -9.28
CA GLY A 449 -24.61 -4.25 -10.40
C GLY A 449 -24.01 -5.45 -11.12
N ARG A 450 -22.73 -5.37 -11.50
CA ARG A 450 -22.00 -6.48 -12.15
C ARG A 450 -22.00 -7.76 -11.33
N VAL A 451 -21.82 -7.66 -10.01
CA VAL A 451 -21.87 -8.83 -9.12
C VAL A 451 -23.27 -9.46 -9.10
N ARG A 452 -24.32 -8.64 -9.07
CA ARG A 452 -25.70 -9.12 -9.03
C ARG A 452 -26.16 -9.72 -10.35
N ASP A 453 -25.72 -9.16 -11.48
CA ASP A 453 -26.06 -9.65 -12.82
C ASP A 453 -25.35 -10.97 -13.18
N ALA A 454 -24.23 -11.27 -12.51
CA ALA A 454 -23.45 -12.49 -12.73
C ALA A 454 -23.94 -13.72 -11.94
N LEU A 455 -24.91 -13.55 -11.04
CA LEU A 455 -25.55 -14.60 -10.24
C LEU A 455 -26.95 -14.89 -10.75
#